data_AF-A0A3D8PSB5-F1
#
_entry.id   AF-A0A3D8PSB5-F1
#
_cell.length_a   1.000
_cell.length_b   1.000
_cell.length_c   1.000
_cell.angle_alpha   90.00
_cell.angle_beta   90.00
_cell.angle_gamma   90.00
#
_symmetry.space_group_name_H-M   'P 1'
#
loop_
_entity.id
_entity.type
_entity.pdbx_description
1 polymer ?
#
loop_
_entity_poly.entity_id
_entity_poly.type
_entity_poly.pdbx_seq_one_letter_code
_entity_poly.pdbx_strand_id
1 'polypeptide(L)'
;MNKIAISLYVIGVLAIIGGIVNGFVAYQIPLDGYQYLTEKDYTVLITWIAAGVISGIMMFGFAEIIKLLSEKKYLNEVQITLIRDLKDELKDIKKGMERGE
;
A
#
# COMPACT_ATOMS: atom_id res chain seq x y z
N MET A 1 0.20 -11.80 -6.96
CA MET A 1 -0.15 -10.39 -6.70
C MET A 1 -0.43 -10.20 -5.21
N ASN A 2 0.27 -9.27 -4.56
CA ASN A 2 0.05 -9.00 -3.13
C ASN A 2 -1.28 -8.27 -2.94
N LYS A 3 -2.29 -8.98 -2.40
CA LYS A 3 -3.63 -8.44 -2.14
C LYS A 3 -3.58 -7.21 -1.23
N ILE A 4 -2.66 -7.18 -0.26
CA ILE A 4 -2.51 -6.08 0.69
C ILE A 4 -2.04 -4.80 -0.03
N ALA A 5 -1.03 -4.93 -0.90
CA ALA A 5 -0.54 -3.80 -1.70
C ALA A 5 -1.65 -3.23 -2.61
N ILE A 6 -2.44 -4.10 -3.23
CA ILE A 6 -3.58 -3.70 -4.06
C ILE A 6 -4.63 -2.98 -3.22
N SER A 7 -4.99 -3.51 -2.05
CA SER A 7 -5.93 -2.86 -1.14
C SER A 7 -5.46 -1.48 -0.71
N LEU A 8 -4.18 -1.31 -0.36
CA LEU A 8 -3.62 0.00 -0.02
C LEU A 8 -3.69 0.99 -1.19
N TYR A 9 -3.44 0.52 -2.42
CA TYR A 9 -3.59 1.34 -3.60
C TYR A 9 -5.04 1.82 -3.79
N VAL A 10 -6.02 0.92 -3.66
CA VAL A 10 -7.44 1.27 -3.75
C VAL A 10 -7.84 2.27 -2.67
N ILE A 11 -7.39 2.07 -1.43
CA ILE A 11 -7.63 3.01 -0.32
C ILE A 11 -7.03 4.39 -0.64
N GLY A 12 -5.83 4.44 -1.22
CA GLY A 12 -5.21 5.68 -1.66
C GLY A 12 -6.05 6.44 -2.68
N VAL A 13 -6.59 5.75 -3.69
CA VAL A 13 -7.50 6.35 -4.68
C VAL A 13 -8.78 6.87 -4.00
N LEU A 14 -9.38 6.08 -3.11
CA LEU A 14 -10.58 6.48 -2.38
C LEU A 14 -10.34 7.68 -1.47
N ALA A 15 -9.16 7.81 -0.86
CA ALA A 15 -8.80 8.98 -0.05
C ALA A 15 -8.75 10.26 -0.88
N ILE A 16 -8.21 10.20 -2.10
CA ILE A 16 -8.18 11.34 -3.03
C ILE A 16 -9.60 11.75 -3.42
N ILE A 17 -10.41 10.78 -3.86
CA ILE A 17 -11.80 11.02 -4.26
C ILE A 17 -12.59 11.58 -3.06
N GLY A 18 -12.42 10.99 -1.87
CA GLY A 18 -13.06 11.44 -0.64
C GLY A 18 -12.69 12.88 -0.26
N GLY A 19 -11.41 13.25 -0.39
CA GLY A 19 -10.97 14.63 -0.16
C GLY A 19 -11.59 15.63 -1.15
N ILE A 20 -11.70 15.26 -2.42
CA ILE A 20 -12.35 16.10 -3.43
C ILE A 20 -13.85 16.26 -3.11
N VAL A 21 -14.56 15.16 -2.88
CA VAL A 21 -16.00 15.17 -2.58
C VAL A 21 -16.27 15.97 -1.29
N ASN A 22 -15.53 15.71 -0.21
CA ASN A 22 -15.69 16.45 1.04
C ASN A 22 -15.39 17.94 0.86
N GLY A 23 -14.37 18.29 0.06
CA GLY A 23 -14.12 19.69 -0.28
C GLY A 23 -15.33 20.35 -0.94
N PHE A 24 -15.95 19.69 -1.91
CA PHE A 24 -17.17 20.21 -2.56
C PHE A 24 -18.43 20.18 -1.70
N VAL A 25 -18.49 19.36 -0.66
CA VAL A 25 -19.60 19.40 0.31
C VAL A 25 -19.40 20.51 1.33
N ALA A 26 -18.16 20.71 1.80
CA ALA A 26 -17.83 21.61 2.89
C ALA A 26 -17.54 23.05 2.46
N TYR A 27 -17.25 23.31 1.17
CA TYR A 27 -16.94 24.67 0.72
C TYR A 27 -18.14 25.62 0.72
N GLN A 28 -19.37 25.11 0.84
CA GLN A 28 -20.56 25.95 0.99
C GLN A 28 -20.92 26.02 2.47
N ILE A 29 -20.63 27.16 3.09
CA ILE A 29 -20.96 27.42 4.49
C ILE A 29 -22.11 28.43 4.58
N PRO A 30 -23.02 28.30 5.54
CA PRO A 30 -24.09 29.29 5.72
C PRO A 30 -23.49 30.65 6.10
N LEU A 31 -24.03 31.72 5.52
CA LEU A 31 -23.70 33.08 5.93
C LEU A 31 -24.13 33.28 7.38
N ASP A 32 -23.27 33.94 8.15
CA ASP A 32 -23.57 34.21 9.56
C ASP A 32 -24.87 35.02 9.69
N GLY A 33 -25.79 34.54 10.53
CA GLY A 33 -27.13 35.12 10.71
C GLY A 33 -28.19 34.77 9.65
N TYR A 34 -27.88 34.01 8.60
CA TYR A 34 -28.86 33.59 7.57
C TYR A 34 -28.83 32.08 7.32
N GLN A 35 -29.97 31.41 7.53
CA GLN A 35 -30.05 29.94 7.36
C GLN A 35 -30.08 29.47 5.90
N TYR A 36 -30.34 30.37 4.94
CA TYR A 36 -30.58 30.03 3.52
C TYR A 36 -29.61 30.73 2.56
N LEU A 37 -28.74 31.61 3.06
CA LEU A 37 -27.67 32.19 2.26
C LEU A 37 -26.39 31.42 2.54
N THR A 38 -25.67 31.04 1.49
CA THR A 38 -24.38 30.32 1.62
C THR A 38 -23.28 31.14 0.97
N GLU A 39 -22.11 31.16 1.60
CA GLU A 39 -20.87 31.65 1.00
C GLU A 39 -19.94 30.49 0.63
N LYS A 40 -19.03 30.77 -0.30
CA LYS A 40 -18.06 29.80 -0.80
C LYS A 40 -16.72 30.01 -0.11
N ASP A 41 -16.31 29.06 0.71
CA ASP A 41 -14.99 29.02 1.31
C ASP A 41 -14.04 28.14 0.48
N TYR A 42 -13.26 28.81 -0.37
CA TYR A 42 -12.25 28.16 -1.21
C TYR A 42 -11.06 27.64 -0.40
N THR A 43 -10.79 28.18 0.80
CA THR A 43 -9.75 27.66 1.68
C THR A 43 -10.12 26.26 2.13
N VAL A 44 -11.36 26.06 2.60
CA VAL A 44 -11.89 24.76 2.99
C VAL A 44 -11.82 23.77 1.82
N LEU A 45 -12.22 24.19 0.62
CA LEU A 45 -12.15 23.36 -0.58
C LEU A 45 -10.72 22.86 -0.84
N ILE A 46 -9.75 23.78 -0.88
CA ILE A 46 -8.35 23.47 -1.17
C ILE A 46 -7.76 22.59 -0.07
N THR A 47 -8.07 22.86 1.20
CA THR A 47 -7.58 22.07 2.34
C THR A 47 -8.04 20.62 2.26
N TRP A 48 -9.31 20.36 1.97
CA TRP A 48 -9.83 18.98 1.85
C TRP A 48 -9.26 18.24 0.64
N ILE A 49 -9.13 18.92 -0.50
CA ILE A 49 -8.49 18.34 -1.69
C ILE A 49 -7.03 17.99 -1.37
N ALA A 50 -6.29 18.93 -0.79
CA ALA A 50 -4.88 18.73 -0.43
C ALA A 50 -4.71 17.58 0.57
N ALA A 51 -5.56 17.51 1.60
CA ALA A 51 -5.55 16.41 2.57
C ALA A 51 -5.78 15.06 1.88
N GLY A 52 -6.78 14.95 1.01
CA GLY A 52 -7.05 13.72 0.25
C GLY A 52 -5.88 13.31 -0.65
N VAL A 53 -5.26 14.26 -1.34
CA VAL A 53 -4.08 14.02 -2.20
C VAL A 53 -2.89 13.56 -1.38
N ILE A 54 -2.55 14.25 -0.29
CA ILE A 54 -1.42 13.88 0.58
C ILE A 54 -1.62 12.47 1.15
N SER A 55 -2.81 12.18 1.69
CA SER A 55 -3.14 10.85 2.20
C SER A 55 -3.08 9.78 1.10
N GLY A 56 -3.56 10.08 -0.11
CA GLY A 56 -3.48 9.18 -1.26
C GLY A 56 -2.04 8.83 -1.65
N ILE A 57 -1.17 9.83 -1.77
CA ILE A 57 0.25 9.65 -2.09
C ILE A 57 0.94 8.79 -1.02
N MET A 58 0.66 9.06 0.26
CA MET A 58 1.20 8.25 1.36
C MET A 58 0.77 6.79 1.25
N MET A 59 -0.49 6.51 0.94
CA MET A 59 -0.99 5.15 0.75
C MET A 59 -0.35 4.44 -0.45
N PHE A 60 -0.10 5.15 -1.55
CA PHE A 60 0.65 4.60 -2.68
C PHE A 60 2.09 4.22 -2.30
N GLY A 61 2.78 5.09 -1.54
CA GLY A 61 4.11 4.78 -1.01
C GLY A 61 4.12 3.52 -0.16
N PHE A 62 3.17 3.37 0.76
CA PHE A 62 3.04 2.14 1.56
C PHE A 62 2.69 0.92 0.71
N ALA A 63 1.83 1.06 -0.30
CA ALA A 63 1.48 -0.03 -1.21
C ALA A 63 2.71 -0.59 -1.93
N GLU A 64 3.58 0.30 -2.43
CA GLU A 64 4.83 -0.09 -3.08
C GLU A 64 5.81 -0.78 -2.12
N ILE A 65 5.98 -0.26 -0.91
CA ILE A 65 6.83 -0.86 0.12
C ILE A 65 6.35 -2.28 0.43
N ILE A 66 5.05 -2.47 0.65
CA ILE A 66 4.46 -3.78 0.96
C ILE A 66 4.59 -4.75 -0.22
N LYS A 67 4.47 -4.26 -1.46
CA LYS A 67 4.72 -5.06 -2.65
C LYS A 67 6.17 -5.57 -2.68
N LEU A 68 7.14 -4.68 -2.50
CA LEU A 68 8.57 -5.01 -2.51
C LEU A 68 8.96 -5.97 -1.37
N LEU A 69 8.41 -5.76 -0.18
CA LEU A 69 8.65 -6.65 0.97
C LEU A 69 8.11 -8.07 0.71
N SER A 70 6.91 -8.17 0.12
CA SER A 70 6.33 -9.47 -0.23
C SER A 70 7.15 -10.20 -1.30
N GLU A 71 7.70 -9.48 -2.26
CA GLU A 71 8.55 -10.05 -3.30
C GLU A 71 9.88 -10.54 -2.72
N LYS A 72 10.54 -9.75 -1.87
CA LYS A 72 11.74 -10.19 -1.16
C LYS A 72 11.50 -11.40 -0.28
N LYS A 73 10.37 -11.44 0.44
CA LYS A 73 10.00 -12.59 1.28
C LYS A 73 9.88 -13.86 0.44
N TYR A 74 9.16 -13.79 -0.68
CA TYR A 74 9.01 -14.93 -1.60
C TYR A 74 10.36 -15.42 -2.13
N LEU A 75 11.24 -14.51 -2.57
CA LEU A 75 12.57 -14.87 -3.06
C LEU A 75 13.43 -15.54 -1.97
N ASN A 76 13.38 -15.03 -0.74
CA ASN A 76 14.07 -15.64 0.39
C ASN A 76 13.56 -17.06 0.69
N GLU A 77 12.25 -17.28 0.65
CA GLU A 77 11.66 -18.62 0.86
C GLU A 77 12.11 -19.61 -0.23
N VAL A 78 12.15 -19.17 -1.49
CA VAL A 78 12.67 -19.98 -2.60
C VAL A 78 14.15 -20.29 -2.41
N GLN A 79 14.98 -19.30 -2.03
CA GLN A 79 16.41 -19.52 -1.77
C GLN A 79 16.66 -20.50 -0.62
N ILE A 80 15.92 -20.37 0.48
CA ILE A 80 16.03 -21.29 1.62
C ILE A 80 15.67 -22.72 1.21
N THR A 81 14.65 -22.88 0.38
CA THR A 81 14.22 -24.19 -0.13
C THR A 81 15.31 -24.82 -0.99
N LEU A 82 15.86 -24.06 -1.95
CA LEU A 82 16.98 -24.53 -2.80
C LEU A 82 18.22 -24.93 -1.99
N ILE A 83 18.60 -24.13 -0.98
CA ILE A 83 19.74 -24.44 -0.12
C ILE A 83 19.50 -25.74 0.65
N ARG A 84 18.26 -25.97 1.11
CA ARG A 84 17.89 -27.19 1.82
C ARG A 84 17.98 -28.41 0.90
N ASP A 85 17.43 -28.32 -0.31
CA ASP A 85 17.44 -29.42 -1.27
C ASP A 85 18.87 -29.80 -1.67
N LEU A 86 19.72 -28.80 -1.98
CA LEU A 86 21.15 -29.02 -2.27
C LEU A 86 21.89 -29.66 -1.10
N LYS A 87 21.58 -29.26 0.14
CA LYS A 87 22.20 -29.84 1.32
C LYS A 87 21.81 -31.31 1.50
N ASP A 88 20.56 -31.66 1.21
CA ASP A 88 20.08 -33.04 1.29
C ASP A 88 20.73 -33.90 0.19
N GLU A 89 20.84 -33.40 -1.06
CA GLU A 89 21.57 -34.08 -2.14
C GLU A 89 23.05 -34.32 -1.81
N LEU A 90 23.75 -33.29 -1.31
CA LEU A 90 25.16 -33.41 -0.90
C LEU A 90 25.35 -34.45 0.21
N LYS A 91 24.40 -34.57 1.13
CA LYS A 91 24.43 -35.55 2.21
C LYS A 91 24.29 -36.98 1.68
N ASP A 92 23.44 -37.19 0.67
CA ASP A 92 23.25 -38.49 0.05
C ASP A 92 24.47 -38.91 -0.78
N ILE A 93 25.08 -37.97 -1.52
CA ILE A 93 26.35 -38.21 -2.23
C ILE A 93 27.45 -38.59 -1.24
N LYS A 94 27.58 -37.86 -0.12
CA LYS A 94 28.57 -38.16 0.92
C LYS A 94 28.40 -39.57 1.49
N LYS A 95 27.17 -39.98 1.80
CA LYS A 95 26.87 -41.33 2.27
C LYS A 95 27.17 -42.41 1.22
N GLY A 96 26.98 -42.11 -0.06
CA GLY A 96 27.34 -43.00 -1.16
C GLY A 96 28.85 -43.22 -1.24
N MET A 97 29.65 -42.16 -1.06
CA MET A 97 31.11 -42.25 -1.01
C MET A 97 31.59 -43.06 0.20
N GLU A 98 31.03 -42.83 1.39
CA GLU A 98 31.38 -43.57 2.62
C GLU A 98 31.02 -45.07 2.57
N ARG A 99 30.21 -45.51 1.60
CA ARG A 99 29.84 -46.93 1.39
C ARG A 99 30.59 -47.59 0.22
N GLY A 100 31.32 -46.79 -0.57
CA GLY A 100 32.09 -47.25 -1.73
C GLY A 100 33.57 -47.52 -1.43
N GLU A 101 34.00 -47.31 -0.18
CA GLU A 101 35.23 -47.83 0.42
C GLU A 101 34.94 -49.12 1.19
#